data_AF-A0A524PPJ4-F1
#
_entry.id   AF-A0A524PPJ4-F1
#
_cell.length_a   1.000
_cell.length_b   1.000
_cell.length_c   1.000
_cell.angle_alpha   90.00
_cell.angle_beta   90.00
_cell.angle_gamma   90.00
#
_symmetry.space_group_name_H-M   'P 1'
#
loop_
_entity.id
_entity.type
_entity.pdbx_description
1 polymer ?
#
loop_
_entity_poly.entity_id
_entity_poly.type
_entity_poly.pdbx_seq_one_letter_code
_entity_poly.pdbx_strand_id
1 'polypeptide(L)'
;MRNYICITCGHQFAESEEHPDRCPICEDDRQFVNPRGQSWTTLDELAVEHHNVMMPLETGLTGISTEPRFAIGQRALLVQTSKGNVLWDCISLIDDASIEAVDELGGISSLAVSHPHLVGSMVEWSRAFNNAPIYLHADHKPWVQRPDPVIEFWEGEILELEQGLTLHRCGGHFEGSSVLLWPDGADGQGVLLTGDTMYVTPDRKHVSFMYSFPNFIPLPAPTIDRIVETVMSLRFDRMYGHFIDLEIEADAKQVVQRSAERYKRAIGVPS
;
A
#
# COMPACT_ATOMS: atom_id res chain seq x y z
N MET A 1 -14.88 2.40 24.70
CA MET A 1 -14.11 3.33 23.86
C MET A 1 -14.14 2.78 22.44
N ARG A 2 -13.64 3.51 21.43
CA ARG A 2 -13.73 3.10 20.01
C ARG A 2 -12.41 3.40 19.28
N ASN A 3 -12.09 2.60 18.27
CA ASN A 3 -11.03 2.94 17.31
C ASN A 3 -11.66 3.69 16.13
N TYR A 4 -11.40 5.00 16.05
CA TYR A 4 -11.94 5.84 14.98
C TYR A 4 -11.14 5.71 13.69
N ILE A 5 -11.84 5.80 12.55
CA ILE A 5 -11.26 5.76 11.21
C ILE A 5 -11.53 7.11 10.55
N CYS A 6 -10.50 7.75 10.01
CA CYS A 6 -10.70 8.97 9.23
C CYS A 6 -11.40 8.63 7.91
N ILE A 7 -12.53 9.26 7.62
CA ILE A 7 -13.31 9.00 6.40
C ILE A 7 -12.52 9.35 5.12
N THR A 8 -11.60 10.31 5.20
CA THR A 8 -10.83 10.78 4.02
C THR A 8 -9.73 9.81 3.62
N CYS A 9 -8.89 9.40 4.57
CA CYS A 9 -7.70 8.58 4.29
C CYS A 9 -7.83 7.12 4.73
N GLY A 10 -8.85 6.76 5.52
CA GLY A 10 -9.07 5.40 6.00
C GLY A 10 -8.13 4.95 7.12
N HIS A 11 -7.24 5.84 7.59
CA HIS A 11 -6.30 5.53 8.68
C HIS A 11 -7.06 5.39 10.00
N GLN A 12 -6.83 4.28 10.70
CA GLN A 12 -7.44 3.99 12.01
C GLN A 12 -6.57 4.51 13.16
N PHE A 13 -7.21 5.04 14.20
CA PHE A 13 -6.58 5.63 15.37
C PHE A 13 -6.67 4.73 16.59
N ALA A 14 -5.81 4.97 17.57
CA ALA A 14 -5.86 4.36 18.89
C ALA A 14 -7.25 4.51 19.54
N GLU A 15 -7.54 3.64 20.51
CA GLU A 15 -8.83 3.62 21.18
C GLU A 15 -9.02 4.89 22.04
N SER A 16 -10.18 5.54 21.89
CA SER A 16 -10.54 6.76 22.62
C SER A 16 -12.05 6.86 22.89
N GLU A 17 -12.45 7.74 23.82
CA GLU A 17 -13.87 8.04 24.08
C GLU A 17 -14.47 8.95 23.01
N GLU A 18 -13.69 9.93 22.54
CA GLU A 18 -14.06 10.89 21.50
C GLU A 18 -13.17 10.68 20.27
N HIS A 19 -13.67 11.09 19.10
CA HIS A 19 -12.87 11.05 17.89
C HIS A 19 -11.65 11.99 18.00
N PRO A 20 -10.55 11.73 17.27
CA PRO A 20 -9.42 12.66 17.25
C PRO A 20 -9.86 14.05 16.76
N ASP A 21 -9.23 15.10 17.29
CA ASP A 21 -9.48 16.48 16.84
C ASP A 21 -8.99 16.70 15.40
N ARG A 22 -7.88 16.02 15.06
CA ARG A 22 -7.15 16.20 13.81
C ARG A 22 -6.62 14.85 13.33
N CYS A 23 -6.60 14.64 12.02
CA CYS A 23 -5.94 13.53 11.35
C CYS A 23 -4.56 14.00 10.83
N PRO A 24 -3.43 13.64 11.48
CA PRO A 24 -2.11 14.07 11.04
C PRO A 24 -1.75 13.62 9.62
N ILE A 25 -2.34 12.51 9.19
CA ILE A 25 -2.16 11.97 7.84
C ILE A 25 -2.81 12.87 6.78
N CYS A 26 -4.01 13.40 7.04
CA CYS A 26 -4.68 14.32 6.13
C CYS A 26 -4.10 15.73 6.16
N GLU A 27 -3.46 16.13 7.25
CA GLU A 27 -2.83 17.44 7.40
C GLU A 27 -1.42 17.52 6.82
N ASP A 28 -0.83 16.36 6.53
CA ASP A 28 0.39 16.27 5.77
C ASP A 28 0.20 16.76 4.33
N ASP A 29 1.23 17.42 3.78
CA ASP A 29 1.20 18.03 2.45
C ASP A 29 1.21 17.01 1.29
N ARG A 30 1.31 15.72 1.61
CA ARG A 30 1.17 14.61 0.66
C ARG A 30 -0.23 14.03 0.64
N GLN A 31 -1.11 14.57 1.48
CA GLN A 31 -2.53 14.35 1.48
C GLN A 31 -3.28 15.71 1.52
N PHE A 32 -4.54 15.68 1.91
CA PHE A 32 -5.38 16.86 2.08
C PHE A 32 -6.43 16.63 3.16
N VAL A 33 -6.84 17.73 3.80
CA VAL A 33 -8.05 17.77 4.60
C VAL A 33 -9.23 17.91 3.64
N ASN A 34 -10.25 17.06 3.81
CA ASN A 34 -11.47 17.15 3.00
C ASN A 34 -12.02 18.58 3.05
N PRO A 35 -12.43 19.18 1.91
CA PRO A 35 -12.96 20.54 1.88
C PRO A 35 -14.19 20.77 2.78
N ARG A 36 -14.91 19.71 3.16
CA ARG A 36 -16.04 19.75 4.11
C ARG A 36 -15.63 19.56 5.57
N GLY A 37 -14.34 19.50 5.86
CA GLY A 37 -13.78 19.23 7.18
C GLY A 37 -13.50 17.76 7.42
N GLN A 38 -12.78 17.48 8.51
CA GLN A 38 -12.48 16.11 8.92
C GLN A 38 -13.71 15.45 9.53
N SER A 39 -13.86 14.16 9.26
CA SER A 39 -14.96 13.34 9.74
C SER A 39 -14.46 11.93 10.00
N TRP A 40 -15.18 11.24 10.88
CA TRP A 40 -14.75 10.01 11.52
C TRP A 40 -15.85 8.98 11.45
N THR A 41 -15.46 7.72 11.34
CA THR A 41 -16.35 6.56 11.42
C THR A 41 -15.69 5.47 12.27
N THR A 42 -16.32 4.31 12.34
CA THR A 42 -15.80 3.09 12.99
C THR A 42 -16.00 1.89 12.07
N LEU A 43 -15.40 0.74 12.40
CA LEU A 43 -15.63 -0.49 11.64
C LEU A 43 -17.12 -0.85 11.56
N ASP A 44 -17.82 -0.83 12.71
CA ASP A 44 -19.24 -1.19 12.80
C ASP A 44 -20.09 -0.31 11.88
N GLU A 45 -19.84 1.01 11.87
CA GLU A 45 -20.55 1.95 11.00
C GLU A 45 -20.19 1.76 9.53
N LEU A 46 -18.92 1.49 9.23
CA LEU A 46 -18.45 1.27 7.85
C LEU A 46 -19.10 0.02 7.24
N ALA A 47 -19.18 -1.07 8.01
CA ALA A 47 -19.75 -2.35 7.60
C ALA A 47 -21.27 -2.32 7.31
N VAL A 48 -21.98 -1.26 7.71
CA VAL A 48 -23.42 -1.12 7.41
C VAL A 48 -23.66 -0.86 5.92
N GLU A 49 -22.80 -0.07 5.29
CA GLU A 49 -23.01 0.41 3.92
C GLU A 49 -21.95 -0.07 2.93
N HIS A 50 -20.90 -0.72 3.43
CA HIS A 50 -19.76 -1.16 2.63
C HIS A 50 -19.50 -2.65 2.81
N HIS A 51 -18.97 -3.27 1.77
CA HIS A 51 -18.51 -4.66 1.76
C HIS A 51 -17.20 -4.75 0.98
N ASN A 52 -16.40 -5.78 1.24
CA ASN A 52 -15.19 -6.02 0.46
C ASN A 52 -15.48 -6.96 -0.73
N VAL A 53 -14.80 -6.70 -1.84
CA VAL A 53 -14.85 -7.49 -3.07
C VAL A 53 -13.47 -8.11 -3.31
N MET A 54 -13.46 -9.42 -3.53
CA MET A 54 -12.27 -10.20 -3.88
C MET A 54 -12.15 -10.29 -5.40
N MET A 55 -10.99 -9.92 -5.95
CA MET A 55 -10.72 -9.90 -7.38
C MET A 55 -9.47 -10.73 -7.69
N PRO A 56 -9.59 -11.90 -8.32
CA PRO A 56 -8.43 -12.64 -8.82
C PRO A 56 -7.72 -11.81 -9.90
N LEU A 57 -6.42 -11.52 -9.69
CA LEU A 57 -5.62 -10.69 -10.61
C LEU A 57 -4.68 -11.54 -11.47
N GLU A 58 -4.02 -12.51 -10.85
CA GLU A 58 -3.27 -13.58 -11.51
C GLU A 58 -3.18 -14.79 -10.56
N THR A 59 -2.65 -15.91 -11.05
CA THR A 59 -2.44 -17.10 -10.22
C THR A 59 -1.60 -16.75 -9.00
N GLY A 60 -2.18 -16.78 -7.81
CA GLY A 60 -1.50 -16.45 -6.55
C GLY A 60 -1.51 -14.96 -6.17
N LEU A 61 -2.32 -14.14 -6.84
CA LEU A 61 -2.53 -12.74 -6.46
C LEU A 61 -4.02 -12.38 -6.49
N THR A 62 -4.54 -11.91 -5.36
CA THR A 62 -5.93 -11.46 -5.21
C THR A 62 -5.98 -10.01 -4.72
N GLY A 63 -6.70 -9.15 -5.43
CA GLY A 63 -7.01 -7.81 -4.96
C GLY A 63 -8.23 -7.80 -4.04
N ILE A 64 -8.19 -6.98 -3.00
CA ILE A 64 -9.30 -6.77 -2.06
C ILE A 64 -9.63 -5.28 -2.05
N SER A 65 -10.86 -4.91 -2.40
CA SER A 65 -11.31 -3.52 -2.40
C SER A 65 -12.66 -3.35 -1.71
N THR A 66 -12.86 -2.21 -1.07
CA THR A 66 -14.13 -1.86 -0.42
C THR A 66 -15.09 -1.20 -1.42
N GLU A 67 -16.32 -1.69 -1.47
CA GLU A 67 -17.42 -1.14 -2.27
C GLU A 67 -18.64 -0.78 -1.39
N PRO A 68 -19.27 0.40 -1.57
CA PRO A 68 -18.86 1.52 -2.43
C PRO A 68 -17.46 2.06 -2.09
N ARG A 69 -16.87 2.90 -2.94
CA ARG A 69 -15.52 3.45 -2.70
C ARG A 69 -15.45 4.15 -1.35
N PHE A 70 -14.59 3.66 -0.46
CA PHE A 70 -14.29 4.28 0.82
C PHE A 70 -12.90 4.93 0.83
N ALA A 71 -12.74 6.03 1.56
CA ALA A 71 -11.48 6.76 1.71
C ALA A 71 -10.79 7.07 0.37
N ILE A 72 -9.51 6.70 0.24
CA ILE A 72 -8.72 6.91 -0.98
C ILE A 72 -9.26 6.01 -2.12
N GLY A 73 -9.90 4.89 -1.79
CA GLY A 73 -10.38 3.89 -2.75
C GLY A 73 -9.29 2.92 -3.21
N GLN A 74 -8.26 2.74 -2.38
CA GLN A 74 -7.21 1.78 -2.61
C GLN A 74 -7.73 0.34 -2.52
N ARG A 75 -6.95 -0.60 -3.08
CA ARG A 75 -7.07 -2.04 -2.84
C ARG A 75 -5.89 -2.53 -2.00
N ALA A 76 -6.12 -3.55 -1.19
CA ALA A 76 -5.05 -4.39 -0.67
C ALA A 76 -4.76 -5.53 -1.66
N LEU A 77 -3.55 -6.08 -1.61
CA LEU A 77 -3.13 -7.19 -2.47
C LEU A 77 -2.70 -8.38 -1.61
N LEU A 78 -3.46 -9.48 -1.67
CA LEU A 78 -3.11 -10.73 -1.01
C LEU A 78 -2.24 -11.56 -1.95
N VAL A 79 -0.96 -11.71 -1.61
CA VAL A 79 -0.03 -12.59 -2.32
C VAL A 79 -0.09 -13.98 -1.70
N GLN A 80 -0.52 -14.97 -2.48
CA GLN A 80 -0.70 -16.33 -2.02
C GLN A 80 0.53 -17.18 -2.34
N THR A 81 1.18 -17.71 -1.30
CA THR A 81 2.41 -18.53 -1.45
C THR A 81 2.27 -19.87 -0.72
N SER A 82 3.13 -20.83 -1.10
CA SER A 82 3.20 -22.12 -0.40
C SER A 82 3.70 -22.03 1.05
N LYS A 83 4.26 -20.88 1.45
CA LYS A 83 4.83 -20.62 2.78
C LYS A 83 3.95 -19.70 3.64
N GLY A 84 2.72 -19.42 3.19
CA GLY A 84 1.81 -18.47 3.83
C GLY A 84 1.59 -17.21 3.01
N ASN A 85 0.47 -16.56 3.24
CA ASN A 85 0.05 -15.41 2.45
C ASN A 85 0.54 -14.09 3.09
N VAL A 86 0.86 -13.11 2.24
CA VAL A 86 1.21 -11.75 2.67
C VAL A 86 0.15 -10.77 2.16
N LEU A 87 -0.43 -9.99 3.06
CA LEU A 87 -1.27 -8.86 2.67
C LEU A 87 -0.38 -7.63 2.48
N TRP A 88 -0.27 -7.19 1.23
CA TRP A 88 0.44 -5.97 0.85
C TRP A 88 -0.51 -4.78 0.81
N ASP A 89 -0.12 -3.73 1.55
CA ASP A 89 -0.98 -2.60 1.89
C ASP A 89 -2.29 -3.07 2.56
N CYS A 90 -3.16 -2.14 2.95
CA CYS A 90 -4.36 -2.47 3.70
C CYS A 90 -5.54 -1.54 3.40
N ILE A 91 -6.74 -2.06 3.64
CA ILE A 91 -8.01 -1.35 3.54
C ILE A 91 -8.67 -1.27 4.92
N SER A 92 -9.60 -0.35 5.10
CA SER A 92 -10.16 -0.06 6.43
C SER A 92 -11.23 -1.06 6.86
N LEU A 93 -12.06 -1.57 5.94
CA LEU A 93 -13.13 -2.51 6.30
C LEU A 93 -12.54 -3.90 6.52
N ILE A 94 -12.92 -4.52 7.64
CA ILE A 94 -12.82 -5.96 7.88
C ILE A 94 -14.05 -6.40 8.65
N ASP A 95 -14.68 -7.47 8.18
CA ASP A 95 -15.88 -8.09 8.74
C ASP A 95 -15.80 -9.61 8.59
N ASP A 96 -16.76 -10.35 9.15
CA ASP A 96 -16.77 -11.82 9.12
C ASP A 96 -16.74 -12.37 7.69
N ALA A 97 -17.41 -11.72 6.74
CA ALA A 97 -17.42 -12.12 5.33
C ALA A 97 -16.05 -11.94 4.66
N SER A 98 -15.34 -10.85 4.98
CA SER A 98 -13.96 -10.62 4.52
C SER A 98 -13.01 -11.64 5.10
N ILE A 99 -13.18 -12.00 6.38
CA ILE A 99 -12.36 -13.00 7.06
C ILE A 99 -12.56 -14.37 6.41
N GLU A 100 -13.82 -14.80 6.23
CA GLU A 100 -14.16 -16.06 5.58
C GLU A 100 -13.57 -16.15 4.16
N ALA A 101 -13.76 -15.11 3.35
CA ALA A 101 -13.26 -15.09 1.98
C ALA A 101 -11.71 -15.13 1.91
N VAL A 102 -11.00 -14.57 2.89
CA VAL A 102 -9.53 -14.64 2.93
C VAL A 102 -9.04 -15.97 3.51
N ASP A 103 -9.76 -16.56 4.46
CA ASP A 103 -9.48 -17.91 4.97
C ASP A 103 -9.63 -18.98 3.87
N GLU A 104 -10.62 -18.84 2.99
CA GLU A 104 -10.75 -19.68 1.78
C GLU A 104 -9.53 -19.59 0.85
N LEU A 105 -8.80 -18.47 0.89
CA LEU A 105 -7.57 -18.24 0.14
C LEU A 105 -6.30 -18.62 0.91
N GLY A 106 -6.42 -19.16 2.12
CA GLY A 106 -5.30 -19.59 2.97
C GLY A 106 -4.93 -18.63 4.11
N GLY A 107 -5.79 -17.64 4.41
CA GLY A 107 -5.59 -16.71 5.52
C GLY A 107 -4.50 -15.67 5.26
N ILE A 108 -3.98 -15.07 6.33
CA ILE A 108 -2.85 -14.12 6.30
C ILE A 108 -1.79 -14.57 7.30
N SER A 109 -0.54 -14.68 6.84
CA SER A 109 0.61 -15.02 7.70
C SER A 109 1.41 -13.79 8.12
N SER A 110 1.42 -12.74 7.31
CA SER A 110 2.00 -11.44 7.65
C SER A 110 1.37 -10.32 6.82
N LEU A 111 1.50 -9.10 7.29
CA LEU A 111 1.13 -7.89 6.56
C LEU A 111 2.40 -7.07 6.31
N ALA A 112 2.45 -6.36 5.19
CA ALA A 112 3.48 -5.36 4.93
C ALA A 112 2.85 -4.14 4.26
N VAL A 113 3.26 -2.94 4.66
CA VAL A 113 2.70 -1.70 4.11
C VAL A 113 3.78 -0.89 3.40
N SER A 114 3.45 -0.40 2.22
CA SER A 114 4.33 0.42 1.39
C SER A 114 4.64 1.76 2.01
N HIS A 115 3.62 2.45 2.54
CA HIS A 115 3.71 3.80 3.12
C HIS A 115 2.45 4.18 3.92
N PRO A 116 2.49 5.27 4.73
CA PRO A 116 1.45 5.62 5.70
C PRO A 116 0.04 5.89 5.19
N HIS A 117 -0.17 6.18 3.90
CA HIS A 117 -1.52 6.37 3.37
C HIS A 117 -2.30 5.07 3.19
N LEU A 118 -1.61 3.92 3.10
CA LEU A 118 -2.22 2.63 2.79
C LEU A 118 -2.24 1.66 3.98
N VAL A 119 -2.20 2.17 5.21
CA VAL A 119 -2.23 1.34 6.43
C VAL A 119 -3.64 0.86 6.80
N GLY A 120 -4.69 1.51 6.31
CA GLY A 120 -6.08 1.18 6.62
C GLY A 120 -6.34 0.93 8.11
N SER A 121 -6.94 -0.23 8.41
CA SER A 121 -7.14 -0.77 9.76
C SER A 121 -6.24 -1.99 10.01
N MET A 122 -4.98 -1.96 9.55
CA MET A 122 -4.04 -3.11 9.56
C MET A 122 -3.96 -3.89 10.88
N VAL A 123 -4.15 -3.26 12.03
CA VAL A 123 -4.15 -3.95 13.34
C VAL A 123 -5.40 -4.81 13.53
N GLU A 124 -6.56 -4.44 13.00
CA GLU A 124 -7.75 -5.31 13.01
C GLU A 124 -7.58 -6.50 12.09
N TRP A 125 -7.02 -6.29 10.90
CA TRP A 125 -6.63 -7.36 9.99
C TRP A 125 -5.65 -8.32 10.66
N SER A 126 -4.56 -7.82 11.25
CA SER A 126 -3.61 -8.65 12.00
C SER A 126 -4.30 -9.49 13.07
N ARG A 127 -5.14 -8.88 13.92
CA ARG A 127 -5.86 -9.59 14.99
C ARG A 127 -6.80 -10.67 14.48
N ALA A 128 -7.53 -10.39 13.39
CA ALA A 128 -8.42 -11.36 12.76
C ALA A 128 -7.66 -12.61 12.26
N PHE A 129 -6.42 -12.42 11.81
CA PHE A 129 -5.55 -13.51 11.34
C PHE A 129 -4.47 -13.87 12.36
N ASN A 130 -4.88 -14.19 13.59
CA ASN A 130 -4.04 -14.73 14.66
C ASN A 130 -2.86 -13.83 15.08
N ASN A 131 -3.06 -12.51 15.08
CA ASN A 131 -2.03 -11.51 15.36
C ASN A 131 -0.84 -11.61 14.38
N ALA A 132 -1.12 -11.81 13.09
CA ALA A 132 -0.10 -11.83 12.05
C ALA A 132 0.77 -10.55 12.13
N PRO A 133 2.11 -10.65 12.09
CA PRO A 133 2.99 -9.49 12.22
C PRO A 133 2.78 -8.50 11.09
N ILE A 134 2.88 -7.21 11.40
CA ILE A 134 2.76 -6.10 10.46
C ILE A 134 4.13 -5.46 10.27
N TYR A 135 4.72 -5.61 9.09
CA TYR A 135 6.01 -5.02 8.76
C TYR A 135 5.83 -3.60 8.23
N LEU A 136 6.40 -2.63 8.96
CA LEU A 136 6.50 -1.22 8.58
C LEU A 136 7.95 -0.78 8.59
N HIS A 137 8.38 0.03 7.62
CA HIS A 137 9.71 0.60 7.71
C HIS A 137 9.78 1.58 8.91
N ALA A 138 10.87 1.61 9.66
CA ALA A 138 11.01 2.39 10.89
C ALA A 138 10.76 3.90 10.70
N ASP A 139 11.09 4.45 9.53
CA ASP A 139 10.79 5.83 9.14
C ASP A 139 9.29 6.13 9.09
N HIS A 140 8.42 5.12 9.05
CA HIS A 140 6.97 5.30 9.12
C HIS A 140 6.45 5.45 10.54
N LYS A 141 7.25 5.19 11.57
CA LYS A 141 6.85 5.23 12.98
C LYS A 141 6.15 6.53 13.41
N PRO A 142 6.60 7.74 13.00
CA PRO A 142 5.91 8.99 13.35
C PRO A 142 4.46 9.09 12.81
N TRP A 143 4.13 8.30 11.78
CA TRP A 143 2.83 8.34 11.12
C TRP A 143 1.84 7.31 11.68
N VAL A 144 2.27 6.40 12.55
CA VAL A 144 1.40 5.36 13.12
C VAL A 144 0.46 5.99 14.16
N GLN A 145 -0.85 6.03 13.86
CA GLN A 145 -1.87 6.57 14.77
C GLN A 145 -2.53 5.50 15.65
N ARG A 146 -2.38 4.22 15.30
CA ARG A 146 -2.81 3.05 16.10
C ARG A 146 -1.59 2.18 16.43
N PRO A 147 -0.86 2.46 17.52
CA PRO A 147 0.26 1.61 17.94
C PRO A 147 -0.28 0.28 18.49
N ASP A 148 0.42 -0.81 18.18
CA ASP A 148 0.07 -2.16 18.66
C ASP A 148 1.33 -3.05 18.67
N PRO A 149 1.47 -4.00 19.62
CA PRO A 149 2.62 -4.92 19.66
C PRO A 149 2.84 -5.79 18.42
N VAL A 150 1.82 -5.99 17.57
CA VAL A 150 1.96 -6.74 16.31
C VAL A 150 2.73 -5.97 15.22
N ILE A 151 3.01 -4.68 15.43
CA ILE A 151 3.75 -3.85 14.47
C ILE A 151 5.26 -4.06 14.67
N GLU A 152 5.89 -4.61 13.64
CA GLU A 152 7.33 -4.81 13.56
C GLU A 152 7.96 -3.75 12.67
N PHE A 153 8.73 -2.85 13.29
CA PHE A 153 9.50 -1.86 12.55
C PHE A 153 10.80 -2.47 12.04
N TRP A 154 10.99 -2.46 10.72
CA TRP A 154 12.25 -2.87 10.10
C TRP A 154 13.06 -1.68 9.64
N GLU A 155 14.38 -1.85 9.58
CA GLU A 155 15.34 -0.81 9.21
C GLU A 155 16.21 -1.27 8.03
N GLY A 156 16.84 -0.31 7.36
CA GLY A 156 17.75 -0.57 6.26
C GLY A 156 17.04 -0.55 4.91
N GLU A 157 17.63 -1.25 3.93
CA GLU A 157 17.20 -1.16 2.53
C GLU A 157 16.37 -2.37 2.09
N ILE A 158 16.49 -3.50 2.78
CA ILE A 158 15.91 -4.78 2.39
C ILE A 158 15.43 -5.54 3.64
N LEU A 159 14.22 -6.10 3.58
CA LEU A 159 13.73 -7.10 4.53
C LEU A 159 13.24 -8.34 3.76
N GLU A 160 13.79 -9.50 4.08
CA GLU A 160 13.29 -10.78 3.58
C GLU A 160 12.16 -11.30 4.48
N LEU A 161 11.05 -11.70 3.88
CA LEU A 161 9.92 -12.30 4.57
C LEU A 161 10.00 -13.82 4.48
N GLU A 162 9.56 -14.53 5.52
CA GLU A 162 9.58 -15.99 5.58
C GLU A 162 8.79 -16.65 4.43
N GLN A 163 7.81 -15.93 3.90
CA GLN A 163 6.96 -16.34 2.78
C GLN A 163 7.70 -16.36 1.43
N GLY A 164 8.97 -15.92 1.38
CA GLY A 164 9.77 -15.86 0.14
C GLY A 164 9.56 -14.58 -0.68
N LEU A 165 9.01 -13.54 -0.07
CA LEU A 165 8.89 -12.20 -0.64
C LEU A 165 9.94 -11.29 0.00
N THR A 166 10.22 -10.16 -0.65
CA THR A 166 11.23 -9.22 -0.16
C THR A 166 10.71 -7.79 -0.24
N LEU A 167 10.82 -7.04 0.86
CA LEU A 167 10.56 -5.61 0.90
C LEU A 167 11.84 -4.85 0.53
N HIS A 168 11.71 -3.85 -0.33
CA HIS A 168 12.80 -2.96 -0.71
C HIS A 168 12.42 -1.51 -0.43
N ARG A 169 13.22 -0.84 0.39
CA ARG A 169 13.03 0.59 0.69
C ARG A 169 13.51 1.42 -0.50
N CYS A 170 12.61 2.16 -1.13
CA CYS A 170 12.96 3.07 -2.21
C CYS A 170 13.03 4.53 -1.74
N GLY A 171 12.24 4.91 -0.74
CA GLY A 171 12.01 6.30 -0.37
C GLY A 171 11.17 7.03 -1.41
N GLY A 172 11.20 8.37 -1.40
CA GLY A 172 10.43 9.19 -2.35
C GLY A 172 9.18 9.76 -1.73
N HIS A 173 8.03 9.10 -1.92
CA HIS A 173 6.74 9.59 -1.43
C HIS A 173 6.72 9.79 0.10
N PHE A 174 7.35 8.86 0.82
CA PHE A 174 7.79 8.91 2.22
C PHE A 174 9.23 8.38 2.26
N GLU A 175 10.02 8.77 3.26
CA GLU A 175 11.40 8.32 3.43
C GLU A 175 11.53 6.79 3.50
N GLY A 176 10.57 6.13 4.18
CA GLY A 176 10.48 4.68 4.28
C GLY A 176 9.66 3.99 3.19
N SER A 177 9.21 4.71 2.14
CA SER A 177 8.37 4.12 1.10
C SER A 177 9.05 2.91 0.48
N SER A 178 8.29 1.83 0.36
CA SER A 178 8.81 0.53 -0.03
C SER A 178 8.00 -0.09 -1.16
N VAL A 179 8.64 -1.05 -1.83
CA VAL A 179 7.99 -1.96 -2.78
C VAL A 179 8.16 -3.40 -2.30
N LEU A 180 7.25 -4.27 -2.69
CA LEU A 180 7.33 -5.70 -2.40
C LEU A 180 7.63 -6.47 -3.69
N LEU A 181 8.69 -7.28 -3.65
CA LEU A 181 9.05 -8.22 -4.71
C LEU A 181 8.50 -9.60 -4.37
N TRP A 182 7.74 -10.16 -5.31
CA TRP A 182 7.32 -11.55 -5.29
C TRP A 182 8.02 -12.29 -6.43
N PRO A 183 9.09 -13.06 -6.15
CA PRO A 183 9.92 -13.67 -7.20
C PRO A 183 9.21 -14.74 -8.03
N ASP A 184 8.32 -15.49 -7.40
CA ASP A 184 7.62 -16.63 -8.03
C ASP A 184 6.38 -16.20 -8.84
N GLY A 185 5.95 -14.94 -8.72
CA GLY A 185 4.85 -14.38 -9.51
C GLY A 185 5.18 -14.29 -11.00
N ALA A 186 4.16 -14.05 -11.83
CA ALA A 186 4.31 -13.99 -13.28
C ALA A 186 5.06 -15.19 -13.87
N ASP A 187 4.65 -16.41 -13.48
CA ASP A 187 5.28 -17.68 -13.90
C ASP A 187 6.80 -17.73 -13.60
N GLY A 188 7.21 -17.18 -12.46
CA GLY A 188 8.62 -17.11 -12.03
C GLY A 188 9.46 -16.04 -12.73
N GLN A 189 8.83 -15.06 -13.38
CA GLN A 189 9.50 -13.85 -13.89
C GLN A 189 9.52 -12.70 -12.89
N GLY A 190 8.72 -12.80 -11.83
CA GLY A 190 8.66 -11.85 -10.72
C GLY A 190 7.60 -10.77 -10.91
N VAL A 191 6.98 -10.38 -9.79
CA VAL A 191 5.95 -9.34 -9.69
C VAL A 191 6.42 -8.28 -8.70
N LEU A 192 6.23 -7.01 -9.03
CA LEU A 192 6.51 -5.88 -8.15
C LEU A 192 5.22 -5.18 -7.71
N LEU A 193 5.00 -5.07 -6.40
CA LEU A 193 3.86 -4.34 -5.81
C LEU A 193 4.35 -3.00 -5.27
N THR A 194 3.76 -1.89 -5.72
CA THR A 194 4.47 -0.60 -5.65
C THR A 194 3.83 0.48 -4.80
N GLY A 195 2.55 0.36 -4.42
CA GLY A 195 1.86 1.44 -3.69
C GLY A 195 1.96 2.78 -4.45
N ASP A 196 2.30 3.86 -3.73
CA ASP A 196 2.61 5.18 -4.32
C ASP A 196 4.10 5.38 -4.62
N THR A 197 4.98 4.44 -4.23
CA THR A 197 6.41 4.50 -4.55
C THR A 197 6.63 4.61 -6.06
N MET A 198 5.82 3.87 -6.83
CA MET A 198 5.66 4.03 -8.27
C MET A 198 4.18 3.87 -8.62
N TYR A 199 3.55 4.97 -9.01
CA TYR A 199 2.14 5.00 -9.36
C TYR A 199 1.94 4.51 -10.79
N VAL A 200 1.27 3.38 -11.00
CA VAL A 200 0.89 2.91 -12.34
C VAL A 200 -0.17 3.84 -12.92
N THR A 201 0.10 4.47 -14.06
CA THR A 201 -0.83 5.45 -14.65
C THR A 201 -2.00 4.78 -15.37
N PRO A 202 -3.15 5.47 -15.56
CA PRO A 202 -4.36 4.89 -16.18
C PRO A 202 -4.18 4.31 -17.59
N ASP A 203 -3.13 4.71 -18.32
CA ASP A 203 -2.82 4.13 -19.63
C ASP A 203 -2.16 2.75 -19.55
N ARG A 204 -1.81 2.28 -18.33
CA ARG A 204 -1.14 1.01 -18.04
C ARG A 204 0.16 0.82 -18.83
N LYS A 205 0.80 1.94 -19.19
CA LYS A 205 2.01 1.98 -20.02
C LYS A 205 3.13 2.82 -19.41
N HIS A 206 2.83 3.54 -18.34
CA HIS A 206 3.79 4.36 -17.61
C HIS A 206 3.60 4.22 -16.10
N VAL A 207 4.61 4.69 -15.38
CA VAL A 207 4.54 4.99 -13.95
C VAL A 207 4.82 6.48 -13.70
N SER A 208 4.37 6.99 -12.57
CA SER A 208 4.65 8.35 -12.10
C SER A 208 5.33 8.32 -10.72
N PHE A 209 6.04 9.40 -10.40
CA PHE A 209 6.87 9.52 -9.20
C PHE A 209 6.55 10.84 -8.48
N MET A 210 5.75 10.84 -7.42
CA MET A 210 5.29 12.09 -6.79
C MET A 210 5.59 12.13 -5.31
N TYR A 211 5.98 13.33 -4.84
CA TYR A 211 6.04 13.62 -3.42
C TYR A 211 4.62 13.64 -2.88
N SER A 212 3.72 14.37 -3.56
CA SER A 212 2.30 14.47 -3.23
C SER A 212 1.43 14.26 -4.48
N PHE A 213 0.68 13.17 -4.54
CA PHE A 213 -0.27 12.94 -5.63
C PHE A 213 -1.47 13.90 -5.57
N PRO A 214 -2.13 14.13 -4.42
CA PRO A 214 -3.30 15.01 -4.35
C PRO A 214 -2.97 16.48 -4.64
N ASN A 215 -1.76 16.94 -4.30
CA ASN A 215 -1.33 18.32 -4.52
C ASN A 215 -0.43 18.50 -5.75
N PHE A 216 -0.26 17.44 -6.54
CA PHE A 216 0.54 17.40 -7.76
C PHE A 216 2.00 17.85 -7.61
N ILE A 217 2.65 17.50 -6.48
CA ILE A 217 4.04 17.88 -6.19
C ILE A 217 4.98 16.78 -6.70
N PRO A 218 5.91 17.09 -7.63
CA PRO A 218 6.79 16.10 -8.21
C PRO A 218 7.93 15.68 -7.27
N LEU A 219 8.46 14.46 -7.46
CA LEU A 219 9.75 14.10 -6.87
C LEU A 219 10.90 14.76 -7.64
N PRO A 220 11.99 15.16 -6.95
CA PRO A 220 13.19 15.63 -7.62
C PRO A 220 13.94 14.45 -8.28
N ALA A 221 14.66 14.74 -9.37
CA ALA A 221 15.35 13.71 -10.15
C ALA A 221 16.28 12.77 -9.36
N PRO A 222 17.11 13.24 -8.41
CA PRO A 222 17.96 12.33 -7.62
C PRO A 222 17.17 11.28 -6.83
N THR A 223 15.96 11.63 -6.37
CA THR A 223 15.09 10.70 -5.67
C THR A 223 14.48 9.68 -6.62
N ILE A 224 14.10 10.10 -7.82
CA ILE A 224 13.64 9.19 -8.89
C ILE A 224 14.78 8.22 -9.27
N ASP A 225 16.00 8.73 -9.42
CA ASP A 225 17.17 7.92 -9.76
C ASP A 225 17.42 6.84 -8.71
N ARG A 226 17.33 7.16 -7.41
CA ARG A 226 17.41 6.15 -6.33
C ARG A 226 16.32 5.07 -6.46
N ILE A 227 15.06 5.46 -6.70
CA ILE A 227 13.96 4.50 -6.87
C ILE A 227 14.25 3.57 -8.05
N VAL A 228 14.64 4.14 -9.20
CA VAL A 228 14.96 3.39 -10.42
C VAL A 228 16.15 2.46 -10.20
N GLU A 229 17.25 2.93 -9.61
CA GLU A 229 18.43 2.12 -9.29
C GLU A 229 18.06 0.91 -8.42
N THR A 230 17.24 1.14 -7.39
CA THR A 230 16.75 0.09 -6.49
C THR A 230 16.00 -0.99 -7.28
N VAL A 231 14.96 -0.60 -8.02
CA VAL A 231 14.10 -1.60 -8.69
C VAL A 231 14.76 -2.21 -9.93
N MET A 232 15.65 -1.50 -10.63
CA MET A 232 16.36 -2.08 -11.77
C MET A 232 17.32 -3.22 -11.39
N SER A 233 17.73 -3.30 -10.12
CA SER A 233 18.49 -4.45 -9.60
C SER A 233 17.65 -5.73 -9.44
N LEU A 234 16.32 -5.59 -9.41
CA LEU A 234 15.39 -6.69 -9.14
C LEU A 234 14.97 -7.41 -10.43
N ARG A 235 14.53 -8.67 -10.30
CA ARG A 235 13.95 -9.45 -11.40
C ARG A 235 12.43 -9.46 -11.27
N PHE A 236 11.76 -8.73 -12.16
CA PHE A 236 10.30 -8.68 -12.27
C PHE A 236 9.89 -8.38 -13.71
N ASP A 237 8.72 -8.85 -14.13
CA ASP A 237 8.12 -8.59 -15.44
C ASP A 237 6.78 -7.85 -15.32
N ARG A 238 6.03 -8.10 -14.24
CA ARG A 238 4.74 -7.46 -13.95
C ARG A 238 4.81 -6.49 -12.78
N MET A 239 3.89 -5.54 -12.76
CA MET A 239 3.76 -4.57 -11.68
C MET A 239 2.29 -4.29 -11.36
N TYR A 240 1.95 -4.22 -10.06
CA TYR A 240 0.60 -3.89 -9.61
C TYR A 240 0.61 -2.66 -8.70
N GLY A 241 -0.23 -1.69 -9.03
CA GLY A 241 -0.52 -0.52 -8.20
C GLY A 241 -1.65 -0.76 -7.20
N HIS A 242 -1.87 0.25 -6.37
CA HIS A 242 -2.83 0.24 -5.25
C HIS A 242 -4.27 0.64 -5.65
N PHE A 243 -4.55 0.91 -6.93
CA PHE A 243 -5.91 1.12 -7.43
C PHE A 243 -6.32 -0.02 -8.37
N ILE A 244 -7.63 -0.28 -8.43
CA ILE A 244 -8.23 -1.24 -9.35
C ILE A 244 -7.85 -0.88 -10.80
N ASP A 245 -7.57 -1.90 -11.61
CA ASP A 245 -7.19 -1.81 -13.03
C ASP A 245 -5.88 -1.05 -13.33
N LEU A 246 -5.08 -0.72 -12.32
CA LEU A 246 -3.78 -0.06 -12.50
C LEU A 246 -2.63 -1.05 -12.32
N GLU A 247 -2.38 -1.83 -13.37
CA GLU A 247 -1.25 -2.77 -13.45
C GLU A 247 -0.52 -2.71 -14.81
N ILE A 248 0.73 -3.14 -14.80
CA ILE A 248 1.58 -3.34 -15.97
C ILE A 248 1.77 -4.85 -16.16
N GLU A 249 1.21 -5.39 -17.24
CA GLU A 249 1.08 -6.84 -17.46
C GLU A 249 2.35 -7.52 -18.02
N ALA A 250 3.31 -6.74 -18.52
CA ALA A 250 4.59 -7.21 -19.06
C ALA A 250 5.59 -6.06 -19.21
N ASP A 251 6.88 -6.38 -19.34
CA ASP A 251 7.97 -5.43 -19.61
C ASP A 251 8.06 -4.30 -18.57
N ALA A 252 7.64 -4.56 -17.31
CA ALA A 252 7.56 -3.55 -16.26
C ALA A 252 8.90 -2.84 -16.02
N LYS A 253 10.05 -3.51 -16.20
CA LYS A 253 11.36 -2.84 -16.10
C LYS A 253 11.56 -1.75 -17.15
N GLN A 254 11.23 -2.04 -18.40
CA GLN A 254 11.31 -1.06 -19.49
C GLN A 254 10.30 0.07 -19.28
N VAL A 255 9.13 -0.24 -18.70
CA VAL A 255 8.11 0.75 -18.33
C VAL A 255 8.64 1.74 -17.32
N VAL A 256 9.31 1.27 -16.26
CA VAL A 256 9.91 2.15 -15.24
C VAL A 256 10.96 3.05 -15.85
N GLN A 257 11.89 2.50 -16.64
CA GLN A 257 13.00 3.27 -17.23
C GLN A 257 12.50 4.41 -18.12
N ARG A 258 11.64 4.11 -19.12
CA ARG A 258 11.09 5.14 -20.03
C ARG A 258 10.24 6.16 -19.29
N SER A 259 9.55 5.75 -18.23
CA SER A 259 8.72 6.64 -17.42
C SER A 259 9.57 7.60 -16.61
N ALA A 260 10.67 7.13 -16.01
CA ALA A 260 11.61 7.98 -15.29
C ALA A 260 12.27 9.02 -16.21
N GLU A 261 12.73 8.62 -17.40
CA GLU A 261 13.26 9.56 -18.40
C GLU A 261 12.21 10.59 -18.82
N ARG A 262 10.99 10.14 -19.12
CA ARG A 262 9.87 11.01 -19.47
C ARG A 262 9.54 11.99 -18.35
N TYR A 263 9.50 11.52 -17.11
CA TYR A 263 9.19 12.33 -15.93
C TYR A 263 10.26 13.39 -15.68
N LYS A 264 11.55 13.00 -15.69
CA LYS A 264 12.69 13.91 -15.50
C LYS A 264 12.71 15.01 -16.56
N ARG A 265 12.45 14.69 -17.83
CA ARG A 265 12.29 15.71 -18.89
C ARG A 265 11.15 16.69 -18.59
N ALA A 266 10.01 16.19 -18.10
CA ALA A 266 8.85 17.03 -17.81
C ALA A 266 9.09 18.04 -16.66
N ILE A 267 9.92 17.67 -15.67
CA ILE A 267 10.31 18.57 -14.57
C ILE A 267 11.54 19.42 -14.88
N GLY A 268 11.99 19.45 -16.14
CA GLY A 268 13.07 20.34 -16.62
C GLY A 268 14.48 19.81 -16.46
N VAL A 269 14.67 18.51 -16.19
CA VAL A 269 16.01 17.89 -16.16
C VAL A 269 16.41 17.46 -17.58
N PRO A 270 17.55 17.95 -18.11
CA PRO A 270 18.05 17.54 -19.43
C PRO A 270 18.32 16.04 -19.49
N SER A 271 18.10 15.44 -20.66
CA SER A 271 18.40 14.03 -20.97
C SER A 271 19.89 13.75 -20.99
#